data_AF-A0A940C0Y6-F1
#
_entry.id   AF-A0A940C0Y6-F1
#
_cell.length_a   1.000
_cell.length_b   1.000
_cell.length_c   1.000
_cell.angle_alpha   90.00
_cell.angle_beta   90.00
_cell.angle_gamma   90.00
#
_symmetry.space_group_name_H-M   'P 1'
#
loop_
_entity.id
_entity.type
_entity.pdbx_description
1 polymer ?
#
loop_
_entity_poly.entity_id
_entity_poly.type
_entity_poly.pdbx_seq_one_letter_code
_entity_poly.pdbx_strand_id
1 'polypeptide(L)'
;MYWYKVKNMLIILFTLLNVFLLSMIIISNIRADKREKELSETLLTVLEKNEISVDKEVLNGERTKLHVFKIENVVEDSFEFADKITGASTKKELDEAGNICYTAGNKKVYINSGRFMMADSAVPETTQTEEDIAAAKEFFEEIGVDLSGCDSEIKGDRIVFTYKINSVPVFEKQLYVKMYGGVMSECGGHLIKILNEEENENKELYVREALLKFLRDPEREKTPFEVKGVNTGYWVILGNDSVSFKYTDAIPAYEVKTDKGSFYYYN
;
A
#
# COMPACT_ATOMS: atom_id res chain seq x y z
N MET A 1 -24.10 35.30 56.43
CA MET A 1 -24.22 35.39 54.95
C MET A 1 -24.39 33.97 54.40
N TYR A 2 -25.38 33.71 53.55
CA TYR A 2 -25.82 32.35 53.15
C TYR A 2 -24.87 31.61 52.19
N TRP A 3 -23.60 31.43 52.57
CA TRP A 3 -22.56 30.79 51.76
C TRP A 3 -22.94 29.38 51.26
N TYR A 4 -23.62 28.60 52.11
CA TYR A 4 -24.11 27.27 51.77
C TYR A 4 -25.17 27.29 50.65
N LYS A 5 -26.06 28.30 50.63
CA LYS A 5 -27.06 28.44 49.55
C LYS A 5 -26.39 28.80 48.22
N VAL A 6 -25.37 29.65 48.25
CA VAL A 6 -24.59 30.03 47.05
C VAL A 6 -23.84 28.82 46.49
N LYS A 7 -23.18 28.02 47.35
CA LYS A 7 -22.47 26.79 46.94
C LYS A 7 -23.41 25.78 46.29
N ASN A 8 -24.57 25.52 46.87
CA ASN A 8 -25.56 24.60 46.28
C ASN A 8 -26.10 25.13 44.95
N MET A 9 -26.36 26.44 44.83
CA MET A 9 -26.82 27.04 43.58
C MET A 9 -25.76 26.90 42.46
N LEU A 10 -24.48 27.06 42.79
CA LEU A 10 -23.35 26.87 41.88
C LEU A 10 -23.22 25.40 41.42
N ILE A 11 -23.35 24.45 42.33
CA ILE A 11 -23.32 23.01 42.00
C ILE A 11 -24.47 22.64 41.07
N ILE A 12 -25.69 23.11 41.36
CA ILE A 12 -26.86 22.86 40.51
C ILE A 12 -26.66 23.48 39.12
N LEU A 13 -26.15 24.71 39.04
CA LEU A 13 -25.85 25.38 37.78
C LEU A 13 -24.83 24.59 36.94
N PHE A 14 -23.71 24.19 37.54
CA PHE A 14 -22.69 23.40 36.83
C PHE A 14 -23.22 22.03 36.40
N THR A 15 -24.06 21.39 37.23
CA THR A 15 -24.69 20.11 36.87
C THR A 15 -25.61 20.27 35.67
N LEU A 16 -26.47 21.29 35.67
CA LEU A 16 -27.36 21.58 34.55
C LEU A 16 -26.59 21.90 33.27
N LEU A 17 -25.50 22.66 33.38
CA LEU A 17 -24.65 23.01 32.24
C LEU A 17 -23.98 21.76 31.65
N ASN A 18 -23.45 20.87 32.49
CA ASN A 18 -22.88 19.60 32.03
C ASN A 18 -23.92 18.68 31.39
N VAL A 19 -25.12 18.56 31.96
CA VAL A 19 -26.22 17.76 31.37
C VAL A 19 -26.65 18.34 30.03
N PHE A 20 -26.71 19.67 29.91
CA PHE A 20 -27.03 20.35 28.66
C PHE A 20 -25.96 20.09 27.58
N LEU A 21 -24.68 20.23 27.93
CA LEU A 21 -23.56 19.92 27.03
C LEU A 21 -23.59 18.46 26.57
N LEU A 22 -23.78 17.53 27.49
CA LEU A 22 -23.87 16.11 27.17
C LEU A 22 -25.04 15.82 26.22
N SER A 23 -26.21 16.41 26.47
CA SER A 23 -27.38 16.28 25.60
C SER A 23 -27.11 16.82 24.19
N MET A 24 -26.39 17.95 24.10
CA MET A 24 -26.00 18.54 22.82
C MET A 24 -25.07 17.62 22.03
N ILE A 25 -24.09 16.99 22.70
CA ILE A 25 -23.18 16.01 22.10
C ILE A 25 -23.95 14.79 21.59
N ILE A 26 -24.86 14.24 22.41
CA ILE A 26 -25.68 13.07 22.03
C ILE A 26 -26.53 13.38 20.80
N ILE A 27 -27.24 14.52 20.80
CA ILE A 27 -28.09 14.93 19.67
C ILE A 27 -27.23 15.16 18.41
N SER A 28 -26.05 15.76 18.57
CA SER A 28 -25.11 15.98 17.46
C SER A 28 -24.68 14.67 16.83
N ASN A 29 -24.31 13.68 17.64
CA ASN A 29 -23.88 12.36 17.17
C ASN A 29 -25.02 11.63 16.44
N ILE A 30 -26.22 11.60 17.01
CA ILE A 30 -27.39 10.96 16.36
C ILE A 30 -27.69 11.61 15.00
N ARG A 31 -27.61 12.94 14.90
CA ARG A 31 -27.80 13.66 13.63
C ARG A 31 -26.65 13.43 12.65
N ALA A 32 -25.43 13.21 13.12
CA ALA A 32 -24.29 12.86 12.27
C ALA A 32 -24.48 11.47 11.67
N ASP A 33 -24.82 10.48 12.48
CA ASP A 33 -25.07 9.09 12.03
C ASP A 33 -26.20 9.03 11.00
N LYS A 34 -27.29 9.78 11.24
CA LYS A 34 -28.41 9.82 10.31
C LYS A 34 -28.00 10.40 8.95
N ARG A 35 -27.24 11.50 8.94
CA ARG A 35 -26.73 12.11 7.71
C ARG A 35 -25.76 11.19 6.98
N GLU A 36 -24.92 10.46 7.71
CA GLU A 36 -23.98 9.50 7.13
C GLU A 36 -24.72 8.37 6.41
N LYS A 37 -25.78 7.82 7.01
CA LYS A 37 -26.65 6.82 6.36
C LYS A 37 -27.34 7.35 5.10
N GLU A 38 -27.92 8.56 5.16
CA GLU A 38 -28.59 9.19 4.01
C GLU A 38 -27.61 9.42 2.84
N LEU A 39 -26.37 9.83 3.14
CA LEU A 39 -25.31 10.01 2.13
C LEU A 39 -24.88 8.68 1.50
N SER A 40 -24.72 7.62 2.30
CA SER A 40 -24.37 6.29 1.78
C SER A 40 -25.46 5.72 0.87
N GLU A 41 -26.73 5.88 1.23
CA GLU A 41 -27.86 5.44 0.40
C GLU A 41 -27.97 6.24 -0.91
N THR A 42 -27.69 7.54 -0.84
CA THR A 42 -27.60 8.40 -2.03
C THR A 42 -26.47 7.95 -2.95
N LEU A 43 -25.29 7.63 -2.39
CA LEU A 43 -24.14 7.17 -3.16
C LEU A 43 -24.42 5.82 -3.83
N LEU A 44 -25.03 4.86 -3.12
CA LEU A 44 -25.46 3.58 -3.71
C LEU A 44 -26.39 3.81 -4.91
N THR A 45 -27.40 4.65 -4.75
CA THR A 45 -28.34 4.97 -5.82
C THR A 45 -27.63 5.58 -7.05
N VAL A 46 -26.61 6.42 -6.82
CA VAL A 46 -25.82 7.02 -7.90
C VAL A 46 -24.94 5.98 -8.59
N LEU A 47 -24.30 5.08 -7.84
CA LEU A 47 -23.47 4.00 -8.37
C LEU A 47 -24.31 3.02 -9.20
N GLU A 48 -25.47 2.60 -8.70
CA GLU A 48 -26.40 1.72 -9.41
C GLU A 48 -26.89 2.33 -10.74
N LYS A 49 -27.19 3.64 -10.74
CA LYS A 49 -27.55 4.37 -11.98
C LYS A 49 -26.42 4.43 -13.00
N ASN A 50 -25.18 4.23 -12.57
CA ASN A 50 -24.00 4.14 -13.43
C ASN A 50 -23.61 2.68 -13.69
N GLU A 51 -24.51 1.72 -13.46
CA GLU A 51 -24.30 0.28 -13.66
C GLU A 51 -23.20 -0.33 -12.78
N ILE A 52 -22.95 0.29 -11.61
CA ILE A 52 -21.98 -0.18 -10.62
C ILE A 52 -22.74 -0.73 -9.41
N SER A 53 -22.60 -2.02 -9.15
CA SER A 53 -23.14 -2.66 -7.95
C SER A 53 -22.11 -2.62 -6.82
N VAL A 54 -22.50 -2.21 -5.62
CA VAL A 54 -21.63 -2.17 -4.43
C VAL A 54 -22.43 -2.65 -3.23
N ASP A 55 -21.87 -3.55 -2.43
CA ASP A 55 -22.49 -3.97 -1.18
C ASP A 55 -22.48 -2.81 -0.16
N LYS A 56 -23.58 -2.65 0.58
CA LYS A 56 -23.69 -1.63 1.64
C LYS A 56 -22.63 -1.83 2.74
N GLU A 57 -22.17 -3.06 2.96
CA GLU A 57 -21.10 -3.36 3.92
C GLU A 57 -19.76 -2.73 3.50
N VAL A 58 -19.47 -2.67 2.20
CA VAL A 58 -18.25 -2.02 1.68
C VAL A 58 -18.24 -0.52 2.01
N LEU A 59 -19.40 0.14 1.97
CA LEU A 59 -19.54 1.56 2.29
C LEU A 59 -19.43 1.90 3.77
N ASN A 60 -19.70 0.93 4.64
CA ASN A 60 -19.62 1.11 6.09
C ASN A 60 -18.20 0.85 6.63
N GLY A 61 -17.20 0.75 5.76
CA GLY A 61 -15.80 0.60 6.14
C GLY A 61 -15.36 1.69 7.13
N GLU A 62 -14.51 1.29 8.09
CA GLU A 62 -14.06 2.18 9.15
C GLU A 62 -13.22 3.35 8.62
N ARG A 63 -13.36 4.51 9.28
CA ARG A 63 -12.51 5.67 9.02
C ARG A 63 -11.09 5.33 9.41
N THR A 64 -10.20 5.32 8.44
CA THR A 64 -8.79 5.02 8.70
C THR A 64 -8.00 6.31 8.68
N LYS A 65 -7.22 6.52 9.75
CA LYS A 65 -6.24 7.62 9.83
C LYS A 65 -4.89 7.04 9.49
N LEU A 66 -4.30 7.55 8.41
CA LEU A 66 -2.97 7.15 7.99
C LEU A 66 -2.09 8.39 7.82
N HIS A 67 -0.79 8.19 8.04
CA HIS A 67 0.25 9.21 7.88
C HIS A 67 0.96 9.00 6.55
N VAL A 68 1.49 10.06 5.97
CA VAL A 68 2.43 9.96 4.85
C VAL A 68 3.79 9.50 5.39
N PHE A 69 4.43 8.58 4.68
CA PHE A 69 5.74 8.06 5.03
C PHE A 69 6.73 8.32 3.91
N LYS A 70 7.96 8.67 4.28
CA LYS A 70 9.04 8.77 3.31
C LYS A 70 9.58 7.39 2.97
N ILE A 71 9.79 7.17 1.68
CA ILE A 71 10.39 5.97 1.11
C ILE A 71 11.72 6.34 0.48
N GLU A 72 12.71 5.49 0.69
CA GLU A 72 14.03 5.57 0.08
C GLU A 72 14.22 4.43 -0.93
N ASN A 73 14.91 4.71 -2.04
CA ASN A 73 15.45 3.67 -2.91
C ASN A 73 16.73 3.09 -2.29
N VAL A 74 16.74 1.78 -2.07
CA VAL A 74 17.87 1.06 -1.44
C VAL A 74 19.13 1.11 -2.32
N VAL A 75 18.97 1.29 -3.64
CA VAL A 75 20.08 1.33 -4.59
C VAL A 75 20.63 2.75 -4.70
N GLU A 76 21.85 2.94 -4.18
CA GLU A 76 22.64 4.15 -4.42
C GLU A 76 23.45 4.05 -5.70
N ASP A 77 24.14 2.91 -5.88
CA ASP A 77 24.92 2.59 -7.06
C ASP A 77 24.40 1.29 -7.69
N SER A 78 23.89 1.38 -8.91
CA SER A 78 23.35 0.24 -9.65
C SER A 78 24.43 -0.79 -10.02
N PHE A 79 25.67 -0.37 -10.24
CA PHE A 79 26.78 -1.27 -10.56
C PHE A 79 27.19 -2.08 -9.33
N GLU A 80 27.33 -1.42 -8.17
CA GLU A 80 27.65 -2.12 -6.91
C GLU A 80 26.52 -3.08 -6.49
N PHE A 81 25.26 -2.67 -6.67
CA PHE A 81 24.13 -3.55 -6.41
C PHE A 81 24.11 -4.76 -7.37
N ALA A 82 24.44 -4.56 -8.65
CA ALA A 82 24.55 -5.64 -9.62
C ALA A 82 25.66 -6.64 -9.26
N ASP A 83 26.80 -6.15 -8.75
CA ASP A 83 27.88 -7.01 -8.27
C ASP A 83 27.43 -7.85 -7.05
N LYS A 84 26.74 -7.23 -6.09
CA LYS A 84 26.22 -7.92 -4.89
C LYS A 84 25.20 -9.01 -5.26
N ILE A 85 24.24 -8.68 -6.12
CA ILE A 85 23.15 -9.60 -6.45
C ILE A 85 23.61 -10.78 -7.33
N THR A 86 24.60 -10.56 -8.20
CA THR A 86 25.17 -11.63 -9.01
C THR A 86 26.22 -12.46 -8.26
N GLY A 87 26.80 -11.90 -7.19
CA GLY A 87 27.90 -12.49 -6.42
C GLY A 87 29.24 -12.44 -7.15
N ALA A 88 29.37 -11.63 -8.20
CA ALA A 88 30.56 -11.53 -9.04
C ALA A 88 30.70 -10.12 -9.65
N SER A 89 31.89 -9.76 -10.11
CA SER A 89 32.07 -8.48 -10.82
C SER A 89 31.32 -8.48 -12.15
N THR A 90 30.40 -7.54 -12.30
CA THR A 90 29.58 -7.37 -13.49
C THR A 90 30.23 -6.47 -14.53
N LYS A 91 29.75 -6.57 -15.77
CA LYS A 91 30.05 -5.62 -16.84
C LYS A 91 28.79 -4.87 -17.21
N LYS A 92 28.90 -3.55 -17.35
CA LYS A 92 27.82 -2.70 -17.84
C LYS A 92 27.78 -2.75 -19.36
N GLU A 93 26.68 -3.23 -19.92
CA GLU A 93 26.48 -3.42 -21.35
C GLU A 93 25.11 -2.87 -21.78
N LEU A 94 24.94 -2.64 -23.07
CA LEU A 94 23.63 -2.35 -23.66
C LEU A 94 23.10 -3.65 -24.28
N ASP A 95 21.84 -3.98 -24.01
CA ASP A 95 21.17 -5.06 -24.71
C ASP A 95 20.77 -4.67 -26.13
N GLU A 96 20.21 -5.62 -26.88
CA GLU A 96 19.79 -5.42 -28.28
C GLU A 96 18.71 -4.32 -28.44
N ALA A 97 17.97 -4.02 -27.37
CA ALA A 97 16.97 -2.97 -27.32
C ALA A 97 17.53 -1.62 -26.82
N GLY A 98 18.83 -1.54 -26.53
CA GLY A 98 19.50 -0.34 -26.05
C GLY A 98 19.30 -0.07 -24.56
N ASN A 99 18.84 -1.05 -23.78
CA ASN A 99 18.70 -0.91 -22.33
C ASN A 99 20.02 -1.25 -21.63
N ILE A 100 20.32 -0.51 -20.56
CA ILE A 100 21.45 -0.83 -19.69
C ILE A 100 21.17 -2.14 -18.95
N CYS A 101 22.10 -3.09 -19.07
CA CYS A 101 22.12 -4.32 -18.30
C CYS A 101 23.50 -4.56 -17.71
N TYR A 102 23.53 -5.33 -16.61
CA TYR A 102 24.75 -5.73 -15.93
C TYR A 102 24.90 -7.25 -16.05
N THR A 103 26.02 -7.70 -16.63
CA THR A 103 26.23 -9.12 -16.96
C THR A 103 27.37 -9.73 -16.15
N ALA A 104 27.16 -10.94 -15.63
CA ALA A 104 28.17 -11.77 -14.97
C ALA A 104 27.97 -13.24 -15.35
N GLY A 105 28.75 -13.72 -16.32
CA GLY A 105 28.57 -15.06 -16.88
C GLY A 105 27.20 -15.19 -17.56
N ASN A 106 26.35 -16.09 -17.06
CA ASN A 106 24.99 -16.29 -17.57
C ASN A 106 23.94 -15.41 -16.87
N LYS A 107 24.32 -14.69 -15.81
CA LYS A 107 23.40 -13.81 -15.08
C LYS A 107 23.31 -12.46 -15.77
N LYS A 108 22.08 -11.96 -15.91
CA LYS A 108 21.80 -10.60 -16.40
C LYS A 108 20.89 -9.88 -15.42
N VAL A 109 21.29 -8.67 -15.03
CA VAL A 109 20.53 -7.81 -14.11
C VAL A 109 20.11 -6.54 -14.82
N TYR A 110 18.85 -6.19 -14.68
CA TYR A 110 18.27 -4.92 -15.08
C TYR A 110 17.88 -4.15 -13.83
N ILE A 111 18.32 -2.90 -13.74
CA ILE A 111 18.00 -2.01 -12.61
C ILE A 111 17.56 -0.68 -13.21
N ASN A 112 16.32 -0.28 -12.92
CA ASN A 112 15.80 1.00 -13.34
C ASN A 112 14.73 1.51 -12.37
N SER A 113 14.82 2.78 -11.99
CA SER A 113 13.78 3.50 -11.24
C SER A 113 13.26 2.76 -10.00
N GLY A 114 14.21 2.26 -9.17
CA GLY A 114 13.90 1.51 -7.95
C GLY A 114 13.27 0.14 -8.20
N ARG A 115 13.24 -0.33 -9.45
CA ARG A 115 12.89 -1.70 -9.81
C ARG A 115 14.12 -2.45 -10.30
N PHE A 116 14.14 -3.74 -10.04
CA PHE A 116 15.14 -4.62 -10.64
C PHE A 116 14.52 -5.94 -11.11
N MET A 117 15.29 -6.63 -11.94
CA MET A 117 15.02 -7.98 -12.38
C MET A 117 16.34 -8.67 -12.68
N MET A 118 16.47 -9.91 -12.23
CA MET A 118 17.57 -10.79 -12.57
C MET A 118 17.00 -12.17 -12.87
N ALA A 119 17.55 -12.81 -13.90
CA ALA A 119 17.30 -14.20 -14.21
C ALA A 119 18.64 -14.95 -14.33
N ASP A 120 18.67 -16.14 -13.75
CA ASP A 120 19.69 -17.17 -13.90
C ASP A 120 19.01 -18.43 -14.44
N SER A 121 19.18 -18.65 -15.75
CA SER A 121 18.54 -19.75 -16.49
C SER A 121 19.13 -21.13 -16.22
N ALA A 122 20.07 -21.25 -15.27
CA ALA A 122 20.80 -22.50 -15.02
C ALA A 122 20.10 -23.47 -14.05
N VAL A 123 18.97 -23.09 -13.43
CA VAL A 123 18.33 -23.87 -12.36
C VAL A 123 17.06 -24.56 -12.87
N PRO A 124 16.90 -25.89 -12.70
CA PRO A 124 15.69 -26.60 -13.10
C PRO A 124 14.50 -26.19 -12.22
N GLU A 125 13.38 -25.86 -12.87
CA GLU A 125 12.14 -25.44 -12.20
C GLU A 125 11.55 -26.57 -11.34
N THR A 126 11.29 -26.28 -10.07
CA THR A 126 10.61 -27.18 -9.11
C THR A 126 9.53 -26.42 -8.34
N THR A 127 8.89 -27.02 -7.33
CA THR A 127 7.87 -26.33 -6.51
C THR A 127 8.55 -25.62 -5.35
N GLN A 128 8.17 -24.36 -5.09
CA GLN A 128 8.65 -23.59 -3.93
C GLN A 128 8.22 -24.26 -2.62
N THR A 129 9.09 -24.22 -1.61
CA THR A 129 8.86 -24.76 -0.27
C THR A 129 8.96 -23.68 0.81
N GLU A 130 8.53 -23.98 2.04
CA GLU A 130 8.73 -23.07 3.18
C GLU A 130 10.22 -22.86 3.52
N GLU A 131 11.07 -23.86 3.26
CA GLU A 131 12.52 -23.72 3.42
C GLU A 131 13.10 -22.70 2.45
N ASP A 132 12.54 -22.62 1.23
CA ASP A 132 12.91 -21.64 0.23
C ASP A 132 12.57 -20.20 0.65
N ILE A 133 11.55 -19.99 1.50
CA ILE A 133 11.22 -18.66 2.05
C ILE A 133 12.34 -18.19 3.00
N ALA A 134 12.85 -19.08 3.85
CA ALA A 134 13.95 -18.74 4.75
C ALA A 134 15.22 -18.39 3.96
N ALA A 135 15.58 -19.22 2.97
CA ALA A 135 16.72 -18.95 2.09
C ALA A 135 16.55 -17.65 1.29
N ALA A 136 15.33 -17.36 0.82
CA ALA A 136 15.02 -16.10 0.14
C ALA A 136 15.23 -14.88 1.05
N LYS A 137 14.84 -14.97 2.33
CA LYS A 137 15.04 -13.89 3.30
C LYS A 137 16.53 -13.64 3.54
N GLU A 138 17.30 -14.69 3.78
CA GLU A 138 18.75 -14.61 3.94
C GLU A 138 19.41 -13.98 2.70
N PHE A 139 19.03 -14.41 1.50
CA PHE A 139 19.53 -13.82 0.26
C PHE A 139 19.29 -12.31 0.16
N PHE A 140 18.06 -11.85 0.44
CA PHE A 140 17.73 -10.43 0.37
C PHE A 140 18.47 -9.62 1.45
N GLU A 141 18.61 -10.15 2.67
CA GLU A 141 19.37 -9.51 3.74
C GLU A 141 20.86 -9.38 3.39
N GLU A 142 21.47 -10.41 2.79
CA GLU A 142 22.87 -10.39 2.34
C GLU A 142 23.16 -9.31 1.31
N ILE A 143 22.21 -9.04 0.40
CA ILE A 143 22.34 -7.98 -0.60
C ILE A 143 21.90 -6.60 -0.08
N GLY A 144 21.55 -6.49 1.20
CA GLY A 144 21.23 -5.23 1.88
C GLY A 144 19.77 -4.77 1.72
N VAL A 145 18.85 -5.68 1.38
CA VAL A 145 17.41 -5.40 1.30
C VAL A 145 16.73 -5.83 2.60
N ASP A 146 16.16 -4.88 3.32
CA ASP A 146 15.44 -5.13 4.58
C ASP A 146 14.02 -5.65 4.31
N LEU A 147 13.72 -6.84 4.81
CA LEU A 147 12.42 -7.51 4.69
C LEU A 147 11.61 -7.53 6.00
N SER A 148 12.07 -6.90 7.07
CA SER A 148 11.44 -6.95 8.40
C SER A 148 9.97 -6.47 8.42
N GLY A 149 9.61 -5.57 7.50
CA GLY A 149 8.26 -5.06 7.31
C GLY A 149 7.45 -5.76 6.19
N CYS A 150 7.88 -6.91 5.70
CA CYS A 150 7.22 -7.61 4.60
C CYS A 150 6.46 -8.87 5.05
N ASP A 151 5.29 -9.08 4.46
CA ASP A 151 4.64 -10.40 4.47
C ASP A 151 5.21 -11.25 3.33
N SER A 152 5.43 -12.53 3.58
CA SER A 152 5.89 -13.50 2.56
C SER A 152 4.82 -14.55 2.28
N GLU A 153 4.60 -14.87 1.01
CA GLU A 153 3.68 -15.93 0.58
C GLU A 153 4.20 -16.65 -0.68
N ILE A 154 3.85 -17.92 -0.84
CA ILE A 154 4.10 -18.66 -2.08
C ILE A 154 2.91 -18.46 -3.03
N LYS A 155 3.17 -17.85 -4.19
CA LYS A 155 2.18 -17.60 -5.24
C LYS A 155 2.57 -18.35 -6.51
N GLY A 156 2.09 -19.58 -6.64
CA GLY A 156 2.41 -20.43 -7.79
C GLY A 156 3.87 -20.89 -7.73
N ASP A 157 4.69 -20.39 -8.65
CA ASP A 157 6.10 -20.76 -8.82
C ASP A 157 7.09 -19.81 -8.13
N ARG A 158 6.60 -18.77 -7.46
CA ARG A 158 7.43 -17.71 -6.86
C ARG A 158 7.03 -17.44 -5.40
N ILE A 159 8.00 -17.01 -4.63
CA ILE A 159 7.80 -16.40 -3.31
C ILE A 159 7.64 -14.90 -3.53
N VAL A 160 6.60 -14.31 -2.94
CA VAL A 160 6.29 -12.88 -3.02
C VAL A 160 6.42 -12.26 -1.64
N PHE A 161 7.16 -11.16 -1.55
CA PHE A 161 7.28 -10.32 -0.37
C PHE A 161 6.50 -9.02 -0.58
N THR A 162 5.43 -8.82 0.16
CA THR A 162 4.58 -7.62 0.10
C THR A 162 4.97 -6.66 1.21
N TYR A 163 5.34 -5.43 0.84
CA TYR A 163 5.70 -4.39 1.80
C TYR A 163 4.51 -3.95 2.65
N LYS A 164 4.75 -3.70 3.95
CA LYS A 164 3.77 -3.12 4.87
C LYS A 164 4.34 -1.96 5.67
N ILE A 165 3.48 -0.99 5.95
CA ILE A 165 3.72 0.11 6.88
C ILE A 165 2.70 -0.03 8.00
N ASN A 166 3.13 -0.24 9.25
CA ASN A 166 2.23 -0.44 10.39
C ASN A 166 1.13 -1.51 10.14
N SER A 167 1.51 -2.63 9.51
CA SER A 167 0.61 -3.73 9.09
C SER A 167 -0.34 -3.41 7.91
N VAL A 168 -0.29 -2.21 7.35
CA VAL A 168 -1.08 -1.78 6.19
C VAL A 168 -0.27 -2.01 4.90
N PRO A 169 -0.83 -2.64 3.86
CA PRO A 169 -0.08 -3.00 2.66
C PRO A 169 0.33 -1.77 1.83
N VAL A 170 1.50 -1.85 1.19
CA VAL A 170 1.89 -0.95 0.11
C VAL A 170 1.48 -1.58 -1.21
N PHE A 171 0.55 -0.96 -1.91
CA PHE A 171 -0.05 -1.51 -3.13
C PHE A 171 0.96 -1.60 -4.28
N GLU A 172 0.89 -2.71 -5.02
CA GLU A 172 1.71 -3.05 -6.19
C GLU A 172 3.24 -3.12 -5.96
N LYS A 173 3.71 -2.71 -4.79
CA LYS A 173 5.11 -2.76 -4.40
C LYS A 173 5.34 -4.07 -3.69
N GLN A 174 6.08 -4.93 -4.36
CA GLN A 174 6.48 -6.24 -3.88
C GLN A 174 7.85 -6.60 -4.44
N LEU A 175 8.52 -7.49 -3.74
CA LEU A 175 9.63 -8.28 -4.25
C LEU A 175 9.12 -9.68 -4.58
N TYR A 176 9.76 -10.32 -5.53
CA TYR A 176 9.54 -11.73 -5.79
C TYR A 176 10.87 -12.44 -6.04
N VAL A 177 10.88 -13.73 -5.75
CA VAL A 177 12.02 -14.60 -5.99
C VAL A 177 11.54 -16.01 -6.31
N LYS A 178 12.29 -16.70 -7.16
CA LYS A 178 12.19 -18.14 -7.39
C LYS A 178 13.45 -18.77 -6.84
N MET A 179 13.29 -19.56 -5.79
CA MET A 179 14.34 -20.35 -5.18
C MET A 179 14.07 -21.83 -5.49
N TYR A 180 15.11 -22.61 -5.77
CA TYR A 180 15.00 -24.05 -5.92
C TYR A 180 16.15 -24.72 -5.18
N GLY A 181 15.84 -25.44 -4.10
CA GLY A 181 16.84 -26.09 -3.26
C GLY A 181 17.80 -25.08 -2.63
N GLY A 182 17.29 -23.90 -2.23
CA GLY A 182 18.10 -22.82 -1.67
C GLY A 182 18.92 -22.00 -2.69
N VAL A 183 18.79 -22.27 -3.99
CA VAL A 183 19.48 -21.51 -5.04
C VAL A 183 18.50 -20.59 -5.77
N MET A 184 18.83 -19.30 -5.85
CA MET A 184 18.05 -18.30 -6.57
C MET A 184 18.16 -18.52 -8.09
N SER A 185 17.02 -18.60 -8.77
CA SER A 185 16.92 -18.67 -10.23
C SER A 185 16.40 -17.38 -10.85
N GLU A 186 15.47 -16.70 -10.18
CA GLU A 186 14.90 -15.46 -10.67
C GLU A 186 14.56 -14.57 -9.48
N CYS A 187 14.79 -13.27 -9.57
CA CYS A 187 14.29 -12.32 -8.60
C CYS A 187 14.05 -10.95 -9.21
N GLY A 188 13.18 -10.18 -8.58
CA GLY A 188 12.90 -8.82 -9.02
C GLY A 188 11.85 -8.15 -8.16
N GLY A 189 11.48 -6.94 -8.57
CA GLY A 189 10.49 -6.14 -7.86
C GLY A 189 11.03 -4.77 -7.49
N HIS A 190 10.42 -4.14 -6.50
CA HIS A 190 10.74 -2.77 -6.10
C HIS A 190 11.69 -2.75 -4.90
N LEU A 191 12.81 -2.04 -5.00
CA LEU A 191 13.86 -1.90 -3.98
C LEU A 191 13.57 -0.66 -3.13
N ILE A 192 12.59 -0.78 -2.25
CA ILE A 192 12.18 0.32 -1.38
C ILE A 192 12.51 0.03 0.08
N LYS A 193 12.84 1.09 0.80
CA LYS A 193 12.99 1.12 2.25
C LYS A 193 12.05 2.18 2.82
N ILE A 194 11.22 1.77 3.77
CA ILE A 194 10.32 2.68 4.48
C ILE A 194 11.13 3.35 5.59
N LEU A 195 11.12 4.68 5.61
CA LEU A 195 11.77 5.46 6.66
C LEU A 195 10.76 5.70 7.79
N ASN A 196 11.20 5.57 9.05
CA ASN A 196 10.36 5.79 10.24
C ASN A 196 10.02 7.28 10.50
N GLU A 197 10.17 8.14 9.50
CA GLU A 197 9.79 9.54 9.56
C GLU A 197 8.37 9.67 9.04
N GLU A 198 7.40 9.69 9.97
CA GLU A 198 6.05 10.15 9.68
C GLU A 198 6.11 11.64 9.34
N GLU A 199 5.64 12.01 8.16
CA GLU A 199 5.33 13.40 7.93
C GLU A 199 4.10 13.77 8.77
N ASN A 200 4.08 14.98 9.33
CA ASN A 200 3.00 15.47 10.20
C ASN A 200 1.64 15.63 9.47
N GLU A 201 1.54 15.17 8.22
CA GLU A 201 0.32 15.20 7.43
C GLU A 201 -0.51 13.95 7.66
N ASN A 202 -1.51 14.08 8.55
CA ASN A 202 -2.49 13.02 8.79
C ASN A 202 -3.58 13.13 7.72
N LYS A 203 -3.84 12.03 7.01
CA LYS A 203 -4.97 11.95 6.09
C LYS A 203 -6.06 11.07 6.67
N GLU A 204 -7.24 11.66 6.83
CA GLU A 204 -8.46 10.90 7.08
C GLU A 204 -9.01 10.41 5.75
N LEU A 205 -9.08 9.10 5.61
CA LEU A 205 -9.58 8.44 4.42
C LEU A 205 -11.03 8.01 4.61
N TYR A 206 -11.86 8.32 3.62
CA TYR A 206 -13.27 7.94 3.57
C TYR A 206 -13.57 7.11 2.32
N VAL A 207 -14.09 5.89 2.49
CA VAL A 207 -14.46 4.98 1.38
C VAL A 207 -15.37 5.66 0.35
N ARG A 208 -16.35 6.44 0.83
CA ARG A 208 -17.25 7.23 -0.05
C ARG A 208 -16.52 8.21 -0.97
N GLU A 209 -15.43 8.81 -0.51
CA GLU A 209 -14.66 9.75 -1.33
C GLU A 209 -13.89 9.01 -2.42
N ALA A 210 -13.32 7.84 -2.09
CA ALA A 210 -12.71 6.96 -3.08
C ALA A 210 -13.72 6.53 -4.14
N LEU A 211 -14.92 6.10 -3.74
CA LEU A 211 -15.97 5.70 -4.68
C LEU A 211 -16.51 6.86 -5.52
N LEU A 212 -16.58 8.08 -4.98
CA LEU A 212 -16.92 9.28 -5.76
C LEU A 212 -15.83 9.65 -6.77
N LYS A 213 -14.55 9.47 -6.41
CA LYS A 213 -13.42 9.65 -7.35
C LYS A 213 -13.44 8.58 -8.43
N PHE A 214 -13.63 7.31 -8.03
CA PHE A 214 -13.82 6.18 -8.93
C PHE A 214 -14.97 6.40 -9.92
N LEU A 215 -16.10 6.95 -9.46
CA LEU A 215 -17.23 7.27 -10.34
C LEU A 215 -16.86 8.26 -11.46
N ARG A 216 -15.91 9.17 -11.18
CA ARG A 216 -15.48 10.22 -12.11
C ARG A 216 -14.26 9.83 -12.94
N ASP A 217 -13.67 8.67 -12.66
CA ASP A 217 -12.46 8.21 -13.32
C ASP A 217 -12.78 7.85 -14.79
N PRO A 218 -12.13 8.50 -15.78
CA PRO A 218 -12.36 8.19 -17.19
C PRO A 218 -11.81 6.83 -17.62
N GLU A 219 -10.81 6.29 -16.90
CA GLU A 219 -10.15 5.01 -17.15
C GLU A 219 -10.90 3.84 -16.49
N ARG A 220 -11.96 4.13 -15.74
CA ARG A 220 -12.82 3.09 -15.17
C ARG A 220 -13.46 2.25 -16.26
N GLU A 221 -13.74 1.00 -15.94
CA GLU A 221 -14.55 0.13 -16.78
C GLU A 221 -15.90 0.79 -17.12
N LYS A 222 -16.33 0.69 -18.39
CA LYS A 222 -17.59 1.28 -18.86
C LYS A 222 -18.73 0.29 -19.01
N THR A 223 -18.47 -0.97 -18.72
CA THR A 223 -19.49 -2.03 -18.71
C THR A 223 -19.98 -2.24 -17.29
N PRO A 224 -21.17 -2.83 -17.06
CA PRO A 224 -21.61 -3.15 -15.71
C PRO A 224 -20.59 -4.02 -14.97
N PHE A 225 -20.38 -3.74 -13.68
CA PHE A 225 -19.50 -4.54 -12.79
C PHE A 225 -19.89 -4.36 -11.32
N GLU A 226 -19.30 -5.21 -10.48
CA GLU A 226 -19.48 -5.18 -9.04
C GLU A 226 -18.17 -4.76 -8.34
N VAL A 227 -18.26 -3.82 -7.40
CA VAL A 227 -17.15 -3.51 -6.48
C VAL A 227 -17.17 -4.56 -5.37
N LYS A 228 -16.15 -5.42 -5.36
CA LYS A 228 -15.98 -6.50 -4.39
C LYS A 228 -15.37 -6.02 -3.07
N GLY A 229 -14.64 -4.92 -3.09
CA GLY A 229 -14.02 -4.40 -1.88
C GLY A 229 -13.34 -3.06 -2.11
N VAL A 230 -13.17 -2.34 -1.00
CA VAL A 230 -12.38 -1.10 -0.95
C VAL A 230 -11.39 -1.26 0.20
N ASN A 231 -10.12 -1.49 -0.13
CA ASN A 231 -9.07 -1.74 0.84
C ASN A 231 -8.27 -0.46 1.09
N THR A 232 -7.89 -0.21 2.33
CA THR A 232 -6.96 0.89 2.65
C THR A 232 -5.52 0.39 2.57
N GLY A 233 -4.65 1.20 1.99
CA GLY A 233 -3.23 0.89 1.84
C GLY A 233 -2.40 2.14 1.57
N TYR A 234 -1.18 1.89 1.13
CA TYR A 234 -0.25 2.93 0.70
C TYR A 234 -0.01 2.84 -0.79
N TRP A 235 -0.09 3.98 -1.47
CA TRP A 235 0.34 4.13 -2.84
C TRP A 235 1.68 4.85 -2.88
N VAL A 236 2.60 4.40 -3.73
CA VAL A 236 3.91 5.03 -3.90
C VAL A 236 3.94 5.73 -5.25
N ILE A 237 4.15 7.04 -5.22
CA ILE A 237 4.30 7.83 -6.44
C ILE A 237 5.73 7.66 -6.93
N LEU A 238 5.96 6.66 -7.77
CA LEU A 238 7.20 6.57 -8.52
C LEU A 238 7.10 7.53 -9.71
N GLY A 239 8.16 8.33 -9.91
CA GLY A 239 8.27 9.16 -11.10
C GLY A 239 8.30 8.31 -12.37
N ASN A 240 8.31 8.96 -13.53
CA ASN A 240 8.43 8.28 -14.81
C ASN A 240 9.67 7.36 -14.83
N ASP A 241 9.59 6.19 -15.48
CA ASP A 241 10.64 5.14 -15.47
C ASP A 241 12.03 5.62 -15.95
N SER A 242 12.13 6.84 -16.47
CA SER A 242 13.37 7.49 -16.88
C SER A 242 14.14 8.21 -15.77
N VAL A 243 13.56 8.41 -14.59
CA VAL A 243 14.18 9.19 -13.50
C VAL A 243 14.35 8.32 -12.25
N SER A 244 15.59 7.95 -11.95
CA SER A 244 15.93 7.34 -10.66
C SER A 244 15.52 8.27 -9.52
N PHE A 245 14.74 7.75 -8.57
CA PHE A 245 14.43 8.45 -7.34
C PHE A 245 15.37 7.98 -6.23
N LYS A 246 15.79 8.91 -5.37
CA LYS A 246 16.42 8.58 -4.09
C LYS A 246 15.38 8.53 -2.97
N TYR A 247 14.45 9.48 -2.97
CA TYR A 247 13.34 9.54 -2.03
C TYR A 247 12.01 9.78 -2.76
N THR A 248 10.93 9.24 -2.21
CA THR A 248 9.54 9.50 -2.60
C THR A 248 8.62 9.29 -1.40
N ASP A 249 7.32 9.44 -1.57
CA ASP A 249 6.34 9.32 -0.50
C ASP A 249 5.42 8.11 -0.73
N ALA A 250 5.19 7.37 0.35
CA ALA A 250 4.05 6.48 0.51
C ALA A 250 2.86 7.31 1.02
N ILE A 251 1.89 7.53 0.15
CA ILE A 251 0.68 8.28 0.45
C ILE A 251 -0.47 7.32 0.78
N PRO A 252 -1.28 7.63 1.81
CA PRO A 252 -2.50 6.87 2.08
C PRO A 252 -3.40 6.80 0.85
N ALA A 253 -3.91 5.62 0.52
CA ALA A 253 -4.80 5.43 -0.62
C ALA A 253 -5.83 4.33 -0.36
N TYR A 254 -6.89 4.34 -1.17
CA TYR A 254 -7.81 3.23 -1.30
C TYR A 254 -7.57 2.47 -2.59
N GLU A 255 -7.58 1.16 -2.50
CA GLU A 255 -7.70 0.24 -3.64
C GLU A 255 -9.18 -0.15 -3.79
N VAL A 256 -9.77 0.16 -4.93
CA VAL A 256 -11.11 -0.33 -5.32
C VAL A 256 -10.92 -1.58 -6.17
N LYS A 257 -11.42 -2.71 -5.68
CA LYS A 257 -11.34 -4.01 -6.35
C LYS A 257 -12.68 -4.36 -7.02
N THR A 258 -12.64 -4.67 -8.31
CA THR A 258 -13.82 -5.11 -9.06
C THR A 258 -13.90 -6.64 -9.17
N ASP A 259 -15.08 -7.16 -9.47
CA ASP A 259 -15.31 -8.57 -9.81
C ASP A 259 -14.58 -9.01 -11.08
N LYS A 260 -14.24 -8.07 -11.96
CA LYS A 260 -13.44 -8.30 -13.17
C LYS A 260 -11.94 -8.40 -12.91
N GLY A 261 -11.49 -8.16 -11.67
CA GLY A 261 -10.08 -8.23 -11.29
C GLY A 261 -9.29 -6.96 -11.57
N SER A 262 -9.96 -5.85 -11.89
CA SER A 262 -9.33 -4.53 -12.03
C SER A 262 -9.14 -3.87 -10.66
N PHE A 263 -8.06 -3.10 -10.53
CA PHE A 263 -7.68 -2.37 -9.31
C PHE A 263 -7.52 -0.90 -9.64
N TYR A 264 -8.06 -0.03 -8.79
CA TYR A 264 -7.99 1.42 -8.94
C TYR A 264 -7.57 2.07 -7.64
N TYR A 265 -6.62 3.01 -7.68
CA TYR A 265 -6.05 3.64 -6.49
C TYR A 265 -6.46 5.10 -6.37
N TYR A 266 -6.98 5.47 -5.20
CA TYR A 266 -7.44 6.84 -4.92
C TYR A 266 -6.88 7.34 -3.59
N ASN A 267 -6.13 8.45 -3.66
CA ASN A 267 -5.70 9.25 -2.52
C ASN A 267 -6.65 10.44 -2.35
#